data_AF-A0A959L858-F1
#
_entry.id   AF-A0A959L858-F1
#
_cell.length_a   1.000
_cell.length_b   1.000
_cell.length_c   1.000
_cell.angle_alpha   90.00
_cell.angle_beta   90.00
_cell.angle_gamma   90.00
#
_symmetry.space_group_name_H-M   'P 1'
#
loop_
_entity.id
_entity.type
_entity.pdbx_description
1 polymer ?
#
loop_
_entity_poly.entity_id
_entity_poly.type
_entity_poly.pdbx_seq_one_letter_code
_entity_poly.pdbx_strand_id
1 'polypeptide(L)'
;MKKFIIFAIVFGCSLLKLSAQDLHYSQFYNSTLNLNPALTGIFNGDHRFQASIRDQWRYVPVPWFTFSLEYDRKFYPKSTDKYFFGAGLNLNHDRQGDSKLNLTTFNLSGSFNYLLNKNNILGFGLLLGYSTRGFNPDGLTWDKQWDGVAFDPNIESGENFNLTRLGFLETGAGVNYRLQKDIRTKIDLGIGLYHILEPKTNYYNNESRTLPRHFTFSGIGSIKLFNSLDLQLQAMHQLQGEYNETLLGGLLKIYINSNRGKELELHVGMGYRTAKSYIPTLALAYQKIYYFSISYDRDANEFNDITKSGKGGPEMHFSYIITKVKPFKDLKACPIY
;
A
#
# COMPACT_ATOMS: atom_id res chain seq x y z
N MET A 1 -46.14 11.03 -11.97
CA MET A 1 -44.73 10.74 -12.35
C MET A 1 -43.71 10.96 -11.23
N LYS A 2 -43.89 11.90 -10.27
CA LYS A 2 -42.95 12.09 -9.14
C LYS A 2 -42.99 11.03 -8.02
N LYS A 3 -44.07 10.24 -7.90
CA LYS A 3 -44.20 9.19 -6.87
C LYS A 3 -43.60 7.83 -7.26
N PHE A 4 -43.34 7.58 -8.54
CA PHE A 4 -42.71 6.34 -9.03
C PHE A 4 -41.17 6.36 -8.88
N ILE A 5 -40.57 7.56 -8.85
CA ILE A 5 -39.11 7.73 -8.68
C ILE A 5 -38.70 7.46 -7.23
N ILE A 6 -39.58 7.71 -6.25
CA ILE A 6 -39.30 7.49 -4.83
C ILE A 6 -39.33 5.99 -4.49
N PHE A 7 -40.17 5.19 -5.16
CA PHE A 7 -40.20 3.74 -4.95
C PHE A 7 -38.99 3.01 -5.55
N ALA A 8 -38.42 3.53 -6.65
CA ALA A 8 -37.18 3.03 -7.24
C ALA A 8 -35.92 3.38 -6.41
N ILE A 9 -35.97 4.46 -5.64
CA ILE A 9 -34.86 4.88 -4.76
C ILE A 9 -34.88 4.11 -3.42
N VAL A 10 -36.05 3.69 -2.94
CA VAL A 10 -36.18 2.94 -1.68
C VAL A 10 -35.91 1.44 -1.86
N PHE A 11 -36.12 0.86 -3.05
CA PHE A 11 -35.84 -0.56 -3.31
C PHE A 11 -34.40 -0.87 -3.78
N GLY A 12 -33.57 0.15 -3.99
CA GLY A 12 -32.15 -0.02 -4.34
C GLY A 12 -31.21 -0.17 -3.15
N CYS A 13 -31.72 -0.15 -1.91
CA CYS A 13 -30.92 0.02 -0.69
C CYS A 13 -30.62 -1.29 0.07
N SER A 14 -30.77 -2.46 -0.55
CA SER A 14 -30.55 -3.74 0.13
C SER A 14 -29.69 -4.71 -0.67
N LEU A 15 -28.47 -4.30 -1.00
CA LEU A 15 -27.34 -5.20 -1.27
C LEU A 15 -26.04 -4.51 -0.82
N LEU A 16 -25.89 -4.34 0.50
CA LEU A 16 -24.56 -4.13 1.07
C LEU A 16 -23.79 -5.43 0.91
N LYS A 17 -23.19 -5.62 -0.27
CA LYS A 17 -22.15 -6.63 -0.46
C LYS A 17 -20.94 -6.16 0.34
N LEU A 18 -20.84 -6.64 1.57
CA LEU A 18 -19.60 -6.66 2.32
C LEU A 18 -18.63 -7.56 1.56
N SER A 19 -17.66 -6.91 0.96
CA SER A 19 -16.78 -7.47 -0.02
C SER A 19 -15.39 -6.99 0.43
N ALA A 20 -14.53 -7.95 0.82
CA ALA A 20 -13.22 -7.70 1.41
C ALA A 20 -12.24 -7.13 0.36
N GLN A 21 -11.53 -6.07 0.75
CA GLN A 21 -10.48 -5.44 -0.04
C GLN A 21 -9.10 -6.00 0.34
N ASP A 22 -8.16 -5.91 -0.58
CA ASP A 22 -6.76 -6.08 -0.23
C ASP A 22 -6.26 -4.94 0.65
N LEU A 23 -5.13 -5.22 1.31
CA LEU A 23 -4.39 -4.26 2.11
C LEU A 23 -4.06 -3.00 1.29
N HIS A 24 -4.41 -1.83 1.85
CA HIS A 24 -4.02 -0.54 1.29
C HIS A 24 -3.70 0.46 2.41
N TYR A 25 -2.88 1.45 2.07
CA TYR A 25 -2.48 2.56 2.94
C TYR A 25 -2.96 3.88 2.37
N SER A 26 -3.33 4.81 3.24
CA SER A 26 -3.64 6.19 2.86
C SER A 26 -2.41 6.92 2.34
N GLN A 27 -1.26 6.67 2.95
CA GLN A 27 0.03 7.15 2.49
C GLN A 27 0.68 6.14 1.55
N PHE A 28 -0.02 5.77 0.47
CA PHE A 28 0.42 4.74 -0.49
C PHE A 28 1.84 4.97 -1.04
N TYR A 29 2.28 6.23 -1.12
CA TYR A 29 3.62 6.63 -1.56
C TYR A 29 4.75 6.20 -0.61
N ASN A 30 4.42 5.78 0.62
CA ASN A 30 5.36 5.25 1.60
C ASN A 30 5.43 3.71 1.63
N SER A 31 4.52 3.00 0.92
CA SER A 31 4.50 1.54 0.82
C SER A 31 4.71 1.10 -0.63
N THR A 32 5.91 1.36 -1.13
CA THR A 32 6.20 1.27 -2.58
C THR A 32 6.15 -0.15 -3.14
N LEU A 33 6.54 -1.17 -2.35
CA LEU A 33 6.52 -2.55 -2.84
C LEU A 33 5.09 -3.11 -2.91
N ASN A 34 4.18 -2.60 -2.08
CA ASN A 34 2.74 -2.88 -2.18
C ASN A 34 2.05 -2.04 -3.27
N LEU A 35 2.63 -0.89 -3.63
CA LEU A 35 2.08 -0.02 -4.68
C LEU A 35 2.33 -0.59 -6.08
N ASN A 36 3.57 -0.95 -6.39
CA ASN A 36 3.96 -1.46 -7.70
C ASN A 36 5.31 -2.22 -7.63
N PRO A 37 5.40 -3.48 -8.08
CA PRO A 37 6.67 -4.22 -8.08
C PRO A 37 7.80 -3.53 -8.86
N ALA A 38 7.48 -2.71 -9.87
CA ALA A 38 8.47 -1.95 -10.65
C ALA A 38 9.15 -0.82 -9.85
N LEU A 39 8.60 -0.44 -8.69
CA LEU A 39 9.22 0.53 -7.79
C LEU A 39 10.32 -0.09 -6.91
N THR A 40 10.54 -1.41 -6.98
CA THR A 40 11.64 -2.08 -6.29
C THR A 40 12.97 -1.45 -6.72
N GLY A 41 13.73 -0.88 -5.79
CA GLY A 41 14.99 -0.22 -6.13
C GLY A 41 14.86 1.20 -6.71
N ILE A 42 13.68 1.83 -6.66
CA ILE A 42 13.42 3.16 -7.24
C ILE A 42 13.41 4.26 -6.16
N PHE A 43 14.57 4.50 -5.54
CA PHE A 43 14.80 5.53 -4.50
C PHE A 43 16.22 6.12 -4.60
N ASN A 44 16.56 7.17 -3.84
CA ASN A 44 17.92 7.73 -3.85
C ASN A 44 18.77 7.11 -2.73
N GLY A 45 19.37 5.95 -3.00
CA GLY A 45 20.24 5.21 -2.09
C GLY A 45 20.55 3.81 -2.65
N ASP A 46 21.19 2.96 -1.86
CA ASP A 46 21.52 1.58 -2.24
C ASP A 46 20.61 0.55 -1.59
N HIS A 47 20.25 0.78 -0.31
CA HIS A 47 19.34 -0.05 0.47
C HIS A 47 18.25 0.83 1.08
N ARG A 48 17.03 0.33 1.16
CA ARG A 48 15.94 0.99 1.86
C ARG A 48 15.15 -0.02 2.66
N PHE A 49 14.81 0.37 3.89
CA PHE A 49 13.91 -0.35 4.79
C PHE A 49 12.69 0.52 5.01
N GLN A 50 11.50 -0.05 4.98
CA GLN A 50 10.26 0.66 5.30
C GLN A 50 9.43 -0.18 6.25
N ALA A 51 8.77 0.48 7.20
CA ALA A 51 7.81 -0.13 8.09
C ALA A 51 6.55 0.74 8.08
N SER A 52 5.39 0.10 7.95
CA SER A 52 4.10 0.76 7.87
C SER A 52 3.14 0.07 8.82
N ILE A 53 2.32 0.85 9.51
CA ILE A 53 1.31 0.36 10.43
C ILE A 53 0.06 1.20 10.26
N ARG A 54 -1.09 0.54 10.19
CA ARG A 54 -2.41 1.16 10.12
C ARG A 54 -3.32 0.48 11.10
N ASP A 55 -4.09 1.28 11.81
CA ASP A 55 -4.97 0.80 12.87
C ASP A 55 -6.31 1.53 12.74
N GLN A 56 -7.36 0.82 12.37
CA GLN A 56 -8.66 1.41 12.08
C GLN A 56 -9.76 0.84 12.95
N TRP A 57 -10.79 1.66 13.15
CA TRP A 57 -12.09 1.25 13.68
C TRP A 57 -12.07 0.57 15.05
N ARG A 58 -11.08 0.87 15.90
CA ARG A 58 -11.02 0.41 17.31
C ARG A 58 -12.26 0.70 18.16
N TYR A 59 -13.11 1.63 17.72
CA TYR A 59 -14.32 2.05 18.41
C TYR A 59 -15.57 1.26 17.98
N VAL A 60 -15.47 0.44 16.92
CA VAL A 60 -16.48 -0.54 16.51
C VAL A 60 -15.94 -1.91 16.91
N PRO A 61 -16.79 -2.91 17.25
CA PRO A 61 -16.34 -4.27 17.57
C PRO A 61 -15.50 -4.98 16.49
N VAL A 62 -15.32 -4.38 15.31
CA VAL A 62 -14.52 -4.93 14.20
C VAL A 62 -13.21 -4.13 13.96
N PRO A 63 -12.21 -4.18 14.87
CA PRO A 63 -10.95 -3.47 14.68
C PRO A 63 -10.17 -4.05 13.51
N TRP A 64 -9.50 -3.17 12.78
CA TRP A 64 -8.57 -3.53 11.71
C TRP A 64 -7.15 -3.15 12.08
N PHE A 65 -6.24 -4.11 11.94
CA PHE A 65 -4.83 -3.89 12.18
C PHE A 65 -4.00 -4.42 11.02
N THR A 66 -3.19 -3.53 10.45
CA THR A 66 -2.37 -3.80 9.29
C THR A 66 -0.93 -3.40 9.59
N PHE A 67 0.00 -4.24 9.19
CA PHE A 67 1.43 -4.01 9.33
C PHE A 67 2.18 -4.49 8.08
N SER A 68 3.14 -3.69 7.62
CA SER A 68 4.03 -4.04 6.52
C SER A 68 5.48 -3.77 6.87
N LEU A 69 6.36 -4.69 6.48
CA LEU A 69 7.81 -4.50 6.43
C LEU A 69 8.28 -4.66 5.00
N GLU A 70 9.08 -3.72 4.54
CA GLU A 70 9.66 -3.71 3.20
C GLU A 70 11.17 -3.53 3.29
N TYR A 71 11.89 -4.23 2.44
CA TYR A 71 13.29 -3.99 2.19
C TYR A 71 13.54 -4.06 0.69
N ASP A 72 14.25 -3.10 0.12
CA ASP A 72 14.73 -3.21 -1.25
C ASP A 72 16.14 -2.66 -1.46
N ARG A 73 16.80 -3.18 -2.49
CA ARG A 73 18.19 -2.90 -2.81
C ARG A 73 18.41 -2.77 -4.31
N LYS A 74 19.33 -1.87 -4.69
CA LYS A 74 19.81 -1.73 -6.07
C LYS A 74 21.05 -2.56 -6.35
N PHE A 75 21.12 -3.08 -7.57
CA PHE A 75 22.26 -3.81 -8.12
C PHE A 75 22.65 -3.20 -9.46
N TYR A 76 23.87 -2.66 -9.54
CA TYR A 76 24.43 -2.09 -10.74
C TYR A 76 25.35 -3.11 -11.43
N PRO A 77 25.08 -3.49 -12.70
CA PRO A 77 26.02 -4.26 -13.49
C PRO A 77 27.36 -3.53 -13.62
N LYS A 78 28.48 -4.28 -13.62
CA LYS A 78 29.82 -3.68 -13.84
C LYS A 78 30.07 -3.27 -15.29
N SER A 79 29.35 -3.88 -16.23
CA SER A 79 29.59 -3.74 -17.67
C SER A 79 28.91 -2.52 -18.30
N THR A 80 27.93 -1.90 -17.63
CA THR A 80 27.13 -0.83 -18.24
C THR A 80 26.41 0.02 -17.19
N ASP A 81 26.28 1.30 -17.49
CA ASP A 81 25.50 2.26 -16.69
C ASP A 81 24.09 2.49 -17.29
N LYS A 82 23.71 1.74 -18.35
CA LYS A 82 22.42 1.91 -19.04
C LYS A 82 21.23 1.29 -18.29
N TYR A 83 21.46 0.39 -17.35
CA TYR A 83 20.39 -0.21 -16.56
C TYR A 83 20.88 -0.66 -15.19
N PHE A 84 19.94 -0.88 -14.27
CA PHE A 84 20.20 -1.51 -12.98
C PHE A 84 19.04 -2.42 -12.60
N PHE A 85 19.31 -3.38 -11.71
CA PHE A 85 18.30 -4.27 -11.16
C PHE A 85 17.92 -3.85 -9.74
N GLY A 86 16.70 -4.15 -9.35
CA GLY A 86 16.25 -4.09 -7.96
C GLY A 86 15.86 -5.49 -7.47
N ALA A 87 16.11 -5.76 -6.19
CA ALA A 87 15.48 -6.88 -5.50
C ALA A 87 14.91 -6.40 -4.17
N GLY A 88 13.75 -6.92 -3.79
CA GLY A 88 13.03 -6.51 -2.59
C GLY A 88 12.29 -7.65 -1.92
N LEU A 89 12.03 -7.45 -0.64
CA LEU A 89 11.25 -8.32 0.23
C LEU A 89 10.13 -7.50 0.83
N ASN A 90 8.93 -8.06 0.89
CA ASN A 90 7.79 -7.43 1.50
C ASN A 90 7.04 -8.46 2.36
N LEU A 91 6.82 -8.13 3.62
CA LEU A 91 6.00 -8.88 4.55
C LEU A 91 4.79 -8.02 4.88
N ASN A 92 3.60 -8.55 4.61
CA ASN A 92 2.34 -7.93 4.98
C ASN A 92 1.63 -8.82 5.99
N HIS A 93 1.04 -8.19 7.00
CA HIS A 93 0.19 -8.82 7.97
C HIS A 93 -1.04 -7.97 8.18
N ASP A 94 -2.22 -8.56 8.04
CA ASP A 94 -3.49 -7.88 8.20
C ASP A 94 -4.44 -8.73 9.03
N ARG A 95 -5.15 -8.11 9.98
CA ARG A 95 -6.12 -8.77 10.85
C ARG A 95 -7.43 -8.00 10.90
N GLN A 96 -8.52 -8.71 10.62
CA GLN A 96 -9.83 -8.13 10.37
C GLN A 96 -10.95 -8.76 11.21
N GLY A 97 -11.79 -7.91 11.78
CA GLY A 97 -13.12 -8.26 12.32
C GLY A 97 -13.16 -9.25 13.49
N ASP A 98 -14.37 -9.65 13.87
CA ASP A 98 -14.65 -10.52 15.03
C ASP A 98 -14.02 -11.91 14.89
N SER A 99 -14.05 -12.46 13.68
CA SER A 99 -13.42 -13.75 13.36
C SER A 99 -11.89 -13.70 13.34
N LYS A 100 -11.27 -12.53 13.55
CA LYS A 100 -9.81 -12.34 13.49
C LYS A 100 -9.25 -12.92 12.18
N LEU A 101 -9.93 -12.63 11.07
CA LEU A 101 -9.49 -13.03 9.74
C LEU A 101 -8.09 -12.45 9.54
N ASN A 102 -7.11 -13.34 9.47
CA ASN A 102 -5.70 -13.01 9.34
C ASN A 102 -5.26 -13.30 7.92
N LEU A 103 -4.56 -12.35 7.31
CA LEU A 103 -3.86 -12.50 6.05
C LEU A 103 -2.38 -12.17 6.30
N THR A 104 -1.50 -13.14 6.07
CA THR A 104 -0.05 -12.92 6.13
C THR A 104 0.56 -13.29 4.80
N THR A 105 1.25 -12.34 4.18
CA THR A 105 1.85 -12.50 2.86
C THR A 105 3.33 -12.19 2.92
N PHE A 106 4.14 -13.11 2.39
CA PHE A 106 5.55 -12.90 2.16
C PHE A 106 5.82 -12.83 0.65
N ASN A 107 6.40 -11.73 0.21
CA ASN A 107 6.64 -11.40 -1.18
C ASN A 107 8.14 -11.18 -1.45
N LEU A 108 8.60 -11.72 -2.57
CA LEU A 108 9.87 -11.39 -3.20
C LEU A 108 9.57 -10.60 -4.47
N SER A 109 10.20 -9.43 -4.61
CA SER A 109 10.08 -8.60 -5.81
C SER A 109 11.43 -8.45 -6.51
N GLY A 110 11.38 -8.38 -7.83
CA GLY A 110 12.52 -8.10 -8.69
C GLY A 110 12.17 -7.04 -9.71
N SER A 111 13.09 -6.15 -10.03
CA SER A 111 12.88 -5.13 -11.06
C SER A 111 14.08 -5.00 -11.99
N PHE A 112 13.79 -4.65 -13.25
CA PHE A 112 14.74 -4.23 -14.26
C PHE A 112 14.45 -2.79 -14.64
N ASN A 113 15.43 -1.90 -14.48
CA ASN A 113 15.27 -0.47 -14.69
C ASN A 113 16.24 0.01 -15.75
N TYR A 114 15.70 0.44 -16.89
CA TYR A 114 16.46 0.92 -18.04
C TYR A 114 16.50 2.45 -18.07
N LEU A 115 17.70 3.02 -18.19
CA LEU A 115 17.91 4.45 -18.35
C LEU A 115 17.74 4.80 -19.83
N LEU A 116 16.57 5.35 -20.18
CA LEU A 116 16.30 5.84 -21.54
C LEU A 116 17.22 7.01 -21.90
N ASN A 117 17.48 7.87 -20.92
CA ASN A 117 18.47 8.95 -20.96
C ASN A 117 18.84 9.37 -19.53
N LYS A 118 19.57 10.47 -19.37
CA LYS A 118 20.05 10.97 -18.07
C LYS A 118 18.94 11.28 -17.05
N ASN A 119 17.72 11.56 -17.52
CA ASN A 119 16.61 12.01 -16.69
C ASN A 119 15.43 11.04 -16.70
N ASN A 120 15.46 9.99 -17.52
CA ASN A 120 14.30 9.13 -17.78
C ASN A 120 14.64 7.68 -17.51
N ILE A 121 13.88 7.04 -16.62
CA ILE A 121 14.04 5.64 -16.25
C ILE A 121 12.71 4.93 -16.53
N LEU A 122 12.78 3.81 -17.25
CA LEU A 122 11.66 2.90 -17.44
C LEU A 122 11.95 1.60 -16.68
N GLY A 123 11.10 1.29 -15.72
CA GLY A 123 11.20 0.13 -14.85
C GLY A 123 10.12 -0.90 -15.13
N PHE A 124 10.50 -2.16 -15.08
CA PHE A 124 9.61 -3.32 -15.13
C PHE A 124 9.83 -4.13 -13.86
N GLY A 125 8.76 -4.60 -13.22
CA GLY A 125 8.85 -5.36 -11.98
C GLY A 125 8.00 -6.61 -12.02
N LEU A 126 8.46 -7.63 -11.29
CA LEU A 126 7.75 -8.86 -11.02
C LEU A 126 7.74 -9.11 -9.52
N LEU A 127 6.69 -9.78 -9.05
CA LEU A 127 6.51 -10.18 -7.67
C LEU A 127 6.02 -11.62 -7.62
N LEU A 128 6.63 -12.39 -6.73
CA LEU A 128 6.21 -13.74 -6.38
C LEU A 128 6.16 -13.84 -4.87
N GLY A 129 5.06 -14.36 -4.33
CA GLY A 129 4.90 -14.50 -2.90
C GLY A 129 4.05 -15.69 -2.51
N TYR A 130 3.92 -15.85 -1.21
CA TYR A 130 3.06 -16.85 -0.59
C TYR A 130 2.22 -16.17 0.50
N SER A 131 0.91 -16.34 0.40
CA SER A 131 -0.08 -15.77 1.28
C SER A 131 -0.74 -16.88 2.08
N THR A 132 -0.94 -16.64 3.37
CA THR A 132 -1.76 -17.48 4.24
C THR A 132 -2.95 -16.68 4.74
N ARG A 133 -4.15 -17.20 4.57
CA ARG A 133 -5.39 -16.58 5.02
C ARG A 133 -6.14 -17.53 5.93
N GLY A 134 -6.52 -17.11 7.11
CA GLY A 134 -7.31 -17.94 8.02
C GLY A 134 -8.20 -17.12 8.93
N PHE A 135 -9.19 -17.77 9.52
CA PHE A 135 -10.16 -17.14 10.41
C PHE A 135 -10.45 -18.03 11.61
N ASN A 136 -11.02 -17.45 12.67
CA ASN A 136 -11.45 -18.18 13.86
C ASN A 136 -12.98 -18.32 13.87
N PRO A 137 -13.54 -19.53 13.71
CA PRO A 137 -14.97 -19.76 13.77
C PRO A 137 -15.57 -19.54 15.18
N ASP A 138 -14.78 -19.69 16.25
CA ASP A 138 -15.25 -19.52 17.63
C ASP A 138 -15.64 -18.07 17.97
N GLY A 139 -15.13 -17.12 17.18
CA GLY A 139 -15.48 -15.70 17.29
C GLY A 139 -16.73 -15.30 16.50
N LEU A 140 -17.41 -16.26 15.87
CA LEU A 140 -18.58 -16.05 15.03
C LEU A 140 -19.83 -16.65 15.68
N THR A 141 -20.97 -16.05 15.39
CA THR A 141 -22.30 -16.56 15.77
C THR A 141 -23.02 -17.04 14.52
N TRP A 142 -23.72 -18.15 14.63
CA TRP A 142 -24.37 -18.81 13.50
C TRP A 142 -25.88 -18.90 13.70
N ASP A 143 -26.64 -18.88 12.60
CA ASP A 143 -28.11 -18.88 12.64
C ASP A 143 -28.67 -20.08 13.43
N LYS A 144 -28.03 -21.25 13.35
CA LYS A 144 -28.43 -22.45 14.10
C LYS A 144 -28.34 -22.29 15.62
N GLN A 145 -27.52 -21.35 16.10
CA GLN A 145 -27.34 -21.04 17.52
C GLN A 145 -28.36 -20.02 18.02
N TRP A 146 -29.29 -19.58 17.17
CA TRP A 146 -30.40 -18.73 17.54
C TRP A 146 -31.66 -19.58 17.74
N ASP A 147 -32.18 -19.62 18.97
CA ASP A 147 -33.35 -20.44 19.33
C ASP A 147 -34.70 -19.75 19.01
N GLY A 148 -34.65 -18.57 18.37
CA GLY A 148 -35.81 -17.74 18.06
C GLY A 148 -36.07 -16.62 19.09
N VAL A 149 -35.44 -16.69 20.27
CA VAL A 149 -35.56 -15.70 21.35
C VAL A 149 -34.20 -15.10 21.70
N ALA A 150 -33.15 -15.93 21.80
CA ALA A 150 -31.80 -15.53 22.14
C ALA A 150 -30.74 -16.40 21.45
N PHE A 151 -29.50 -15.89 21.48
CA PHE A 151 -28.32 -16.66 21.09
C PHE A 151 -27.94 -17.61 22.24
N ASP A 152 -27.81 -18.90 21.95
CA ASP A 152 -27.31 -19.92 22.89
C ASP A 152 -25.95 -20.48 22.40
N PRO A 153 -24.83 -20.13 23.06
CA PRO A 153 -23.51 -20.61 22.67
C PRO A 153 -23.31 -22.13 22.86
N ASN A 154 -24.20 -22.82 23.58
CA ASN A 154 -24.10 -24.26 23.80
C ASN A 154 -24.66 -25.07 22.63
N ILE A 155 -25.39 -24.45 21.71
CA ILE A 155 -25.87 -25.09 20.49
C ILE A 155 -24.71 -25.15 19.48
N GLU A 156 -24.47 -26.31 18.89
CA GLU A 156 -23.49 -26.45 17.81
C GLU A 156 -23.90 -25.59 16.60
N SER A 157 -22.95 -24.82 16.06
CA SER A 157 -23.16 -23.97 14.88
C SER A 157 -23.69 -24.73 13.67
N GLY A 158 -23.38 -26.02 13.55
CA GLY A 158 -23.70 -26.83 12.37
C GLY A 158 -22.84 -26.51 11.15
N GLU A 159 -21.92 -25.54 11.27
CA GLU A 159 -20.94 -25.23 10.23
C GLU A 159 -19.83 -26.28 10.22
N ASN A 160 -19.54 -26.83 9.04
CA ASN A 160 -18.47 -27.80 8.86
C ASN A 160 -17.43 -27.23 7.88
N PHE A 161 -16.40 -26.59 8.44
CA PHE A 161 -15.28 -26.08 7.65
C PHE A 161 -14.28 -27.19 7.39
N ASN A 162 -13.94 -27.43 6.13
CA ASN A 162 -12.85 -28.35 5.76
C ASN A 162 -11.49 -27.82 6.25
N LEU A 163 -11.31 -26.50 6.21
CA LEU A 163 -10.11 -25.78 6.58
C LEU A 163 -10.50 -24.43 7.20
N THR A 164 -9.79 -24.02 8.25
CA THR A 164 -9.89 -22.66 8.82
C THR A 164 -8.72 -21.77 8.40
N ARG A 165 -7.75 -22.34 7.65
CA ARG A 165 -6.58 -21.64 7.09
C ARG A 165 -6.23 -22.21 5.72
N LEU A 166 -5.92 -21.32 4.80
CA LEU A 166 -5.60 -21.58 3.41
C LEU A 166 -4.27 -20.92 3.06
N GLY A 167 -3.51 -21.55 2.17
CA GLY A 167 -2.29 -20.99 1.60
C GLY A 167 -2.42 -20.87 0.09
N PHE A 168 -1.94 -19.77 -0.49
CA PHE A 168 -1.96 -19.55 -1.93
C PHE A 168 -0.76 -18.73 -2.41
N LEU A 169 -0.46 -18.85 -3.70
CA LEU A 169 0.61 -18.09 -4.33
C LEU A 169 0.13 -16.69 -4.69
N GLU A 170 0.98 -15.71 -4.39
CA GLU A 170 0.81 -14.32 -4.79
C GLU A 170 1.66 -14.03 -6.02
N THR A 171 1.10 -13.32 -7.00
CA THR A 171 1.80 -13.01 -8.25
C THR A 171 1.49 -11.62 -8.70
N GLY A 172 2.53 -10.85 -9.01
CA GLY A 172 2.38 -9.48 -9.46
C GLY A 172 3.36 -9.09 -10.55
N ALA A 173 2.99 -8.07 -11.30
CA ALA A 173 3.79 -7.44 -12.32
C ALA A 173 3.54 -5.93 -12.32
N GLY A 174 4.49 -5.16 -12.83
CA GLY A 174 4.25 -3.73 -12.97
C GLY A 174 5.24 -3.03 -13.88
N VAL A 175 4.88 -1.81 -14.23
CA VAL A 175 5.67 -0.88 -15.02
C VAL A 175 5.70 0.46 -14.29
N ASN A 176 6.86 1.11 -14.23
CA ASN A 176 7.01 2.46 -13.69
C ASN A 176 7.89 3.31 -14.60
N TYR A 177 7.43 4.51 -14.91
CA TYR A 177 8.21 5.52 -15.59
C TYR A 177 8.58 6.62 -14.61
N ARG A 178 9.88 6.86 -14.45
CA ARG A 178 10.42 7.95 -13.63
C ARG A 178 11.08 9.01 -14.52
N LEU A 179 10.59 10.23 -14.44
CA LEU A 179 11.28 11.43 -14.89
C LEU A 179 11.96 12.08 -13.68
N GLN A 180 13.28 12.24 -13.71
CA GLN A 180 14.06 12.89 -12.67
C GLN A 180 14.91 14.00 -13.31
N LYS A 181 14.41 15.23 -13.25
CA LYS A 181 15.13 16.40 -13.77
C LYS A 181 16.30 16.75 -12.87
N ASP A 182 16.02 16.82 -11.56
CA ASP A 182 16.96 17.16 -10.51
C ASP A 182 16.67 16.30 -9.26
N ILE A 183 17.50 16.41 -8.22
CA ILE A 183 17.29 15.66 -6.97
C ILE A 183 15.97 15.99 -6.25
N ARG A 184 15.41 17.19 -6.49
CA ARG A 184 14.16 17.69 -5.89
C ARG A 184 12.95 17.66 -6.84
N THR A 185 13.19 17.55 -8.14
CA THR A 185 12.15 17.56 -9.17
C THR A 185 12.08 16.21 -9.87
N LYS A 186 11.07 15.42 -9.51
CA LYS A 186 10.85 14.05 -10.02
C LYS A 186 9.37 13.73 -10.18
N ILE A 187 9.05 12.87 -11.12
CA ILE A 187 7.70 12.34 -11.35
C ILE A 187 7.81 10.84 -11.57
N ASP A 188 7.00 10.08 -10.85
CA ASP A 188 6.79 8.64 -11.04
C ASP A 188 5.37 8.41 -11.52
N LEU A 189 5.23 7.64 -12.60
CA LEU A 189 3.94 7.16 -13.13
C LEU A 189 4.02 5.64 -13.25
N GLY A 190 3.13 4.93 -12.56
CA GLY A 190 3.23 3.49 -12.45
C GLY A 190 1.89 2.78 -12.58
N ILE A 191 1.94 1.57 -13.15
CA ILE A 191 0.84 0.61 -13.21
C ILE A 191 1.33 -0.70 -12.57
N GLY A 192 0.61 -1.18 -11.57
CA GLY A 192 0.81 -2.48 -10.92
C GLY A 192 -0.40 -3.40 -11.16
N LEU A 193 -0.13 -4.70 -11.25
CA LEU A 193 -1.11 -5.77 -11.36
C LEU A 193 -0.73 -6.87 -10.36
N TYR A 194 -1.67 -7.29 -9.53
CA TYR A 194 -1.52 -8.36 -8.53
C TYR A 194 -2.59 -9.44 -8.74
N HIS A 195 -2.44 -10.58 -8.05
CA HIS A 195 -3.27 -11.77 -8.25
C HIS A 195 -3.35 -12.24 -9.69
N ILE A 196 -2.24 -12.18 -10.45
CA ILE A 196 -2.23 -12.52 -11.89
C ILE A 196 -2.84 -13.91 -12.15
N LEU A 197 -2.52 -14.88 -11.28
CA LEU A 197 -3.00 -16.25 -11.37
C LEU A 197 -4.38 -16.50 -10.74
N GLU A 198 -5.03 -15.47 -10.18
CA GLU A 198 -6.35 -15.54 -9.56
C GLU A 198 -6.51 -16.75 -8.61
N PRO A 199 -5.70 -16.84 -7.54
CA PRO A 199 -5.65 -18.02 -6.69
C PRO A 199 -7.02 -18.34 -6.06
N LYS A 200 -7.31 -19.63 -5.88
CA LYS A 200 -8.53 -20.10 -5.22
C LYS A 200 -8.44 -19.82 -3.72
N THR A 201 -9.52 -19.30 -3.12
CA THR A 201 -9.57 -18.88 -1.71
C THR A 201 -10.76 -19.49 -0.96
N ASN A 202 -11.04 -20.77 -1.21
CA ASN A 202 -12.23 -21.46 -0.69
C ASN A 202 -11.95 -22.18 0.63
N TYR A 203 -12.82 -22.01 1.61
CA TYR A 203 -12.80 -22.78 2.87
C TYR A 203 -13.64 -24.08 2.81
N TYR A 204 -14.44 -24.23 1.75
CA TYR A 204 -15.29 -25.41 1.47
C TYR A 204 -14.93 -26.04 0.11
N ASN A 205 -15.07 -27.36 -0.01
CA ASN A 205 -14.69 -28.10 -1.23
C ASN A 205 -15.60 -27.83 -2.45
N ASN A 206 -16.84 -27.38 -2.25
CA ASN A 206 -17.86 -27.32 -3.32
C ASN A 206 -18.07 -25.91 -3.90
N GLU A 207 -17.32 -24.91 -3.43
CA GLU A 207 -17.37 -23.55 -4.00
C GLU A 207 -16.09 -23.23 -4.77
N SER A 208 -16.21 -22.40 -5.81
CA SER A 208 -15.06 -21.85 -6.54
C SER A 208 -15.08 -20.33 -6.49
N ARG A 209 -14.48 -19.76 -5.45
CA ARG A 209 -14.08 -18.36 -5.37
C ARG A 209 -12.59 -18.20 -5.64
N THR A 210 -12.28 -17.32 -6.58
CA THR A 210 -10.93 -16.87 -6.86
C THR A 210 -10.72 -15.47 -6.30
N LEU A 211 -9.48 -15.13 -5.98
CA LEU A 211 -9.09 -13.77 -5.64
C LEU A 211 -8.96 -12.98 -6.96
N PRO A 212 -9.81 -11.97 -7.20
CA PRO A 212 -9.77 -11.22 -8.46
C PRO A 212 -8.48 -10.42 -8.60
N ARG A 213 -8.06 -10.25 -9.86
CA ARG A 213 -6.94 -9.38 -10.22
C ARG A 213 -7.11 -7.98 -9.66
N HIS A 214 -6.03 -7.45 -9.09
CA HIS A 214 -5.97 -6.12 -8.52
C HIS A 214 -5.05 -5.23 -9.35
N PHE A 215 -5.61 -4.16 -9.92
CA PHE A 215 -4.86 -3.17 -10.69
C PHE A 215 -4.66 -1.92 -9.84
N THR A 216 -3.46 -1.37 -9.88
CA THR A 216 -3.12 -0.10 -9.24
C THR A 216 -2.48 0.84 -10.25
N PHE A 217 -3.06 2.02 -10.41
CA PHE A 217 -2.51 3.13 -11.19
C PHE A 217 -2.03 4.19 -10.21
N SER A 218 -0.82 4.70 -10.39
CA SER A 218 -0.22 5.64 -9.44
C SER A 218 0.55 6.74 -10.16
N GLY A 219 0.49 7.94 -9.60
CA GLY A 219 1.27 9.09 -10.03
C GLY A 219 1.78 9.86 -8.82
N ILE A 220 3.09 10.04 -8.70
CA ILE A 220 3.72 10.78 -7.60
C ILE A 220 4.69 11.79 -8.20
N GLY A 221 4.38 13.07 -8.11
CA GLY A 221 5.23 14.17 -8.56
C GLY A 221 5.75 14.97 -7.38
N SER A 222 7.02 15.35 -7.41
CA SER A 222 7.66 16.29 -6.48
C SER A 222 8.32 17.37 -7.32
N ILE A 223 7.99 18.63 -7.06
CA ILE A 223 8.46 19.78 -7.82
C ILE A 223 9.08 20.80 -6.85
N LYS A 224 10.29 21.26 -7.17
CA LYS A 224 10.91 22.37 -6.45
C LYS A 224 10.18 23.67 -6.77
N LEU A 225 9.56 24.29 -5.76
CA LEU A 225 8.94 25.61 -5.89
C LEU A 225 9.95 26.71 -5.53
N PHE A 226 10.58 26.58 -4.36
CA PHE A 226 11.55 27.52 -3.83
C PHE A 226 12.75 26.79 -3.22
N ASN A 227 13.78 27.52 -2.79
CA ASN A 227 14.91 26.89 -2.10
C ASN A 227 14.48 26.23 -0.78
N SER A 228 13.49 26.80 -0.09
CA SER A 228 12.95 26.29 1.18
C SER A 228 11.73 25.38 1.06
N LEU A 229 11.15 25.21 -0.14
CA LEU A 229 9.85 24.55 -0.31
C LEU A 229 9.76 23.72 -1.59
N ASP A 230 9.32 22.47 -1.46
CA ASP A 230 8.83 21.63 -2.57
C ASP A 230 7.35 21.32 -2.42
N LEU A 231 6.67 21.09 -3.54
CA LEU A 231 5.32 20.56 -3.58
C LEU A 231 5.37 19.12 -4.11
N GLN A 232 4.80 18.18 -3.35
CA GLN A 232 4.52 16.82 -3.80
C GLN A 232 3.02 16.68 -4.06
N LEU A 233 2.66 16.20 -5.24
CA LEU A 233 1.30 15.81 -5.61
C LEU A 233 1.28 14.31 -5.85
N GLN A 234 0.22 13.66 -5.41
CA GLN A 234 0.10 12.21 -5.50
C GLN A 234 -1.33 11.79 -5.81
N ALA A 235 -1.48 10.81 -6.68
CA ALA A 235 -2.74 10.20 -7.06
C ALA A 235 -2.57 8.69 -7.17
N MET A 236 -3.55 7.95 -6.71
CA MET A 236 -3.64 6.49 -6.85
C MET A 236 -5.07 6.11 -7.20
N HIS A 237 -5.22 5.15 -8.09
CA HIS A 237 -6.50 4.54 -8.44
C HIS A 237 -6.36 3.03 -8.41
N GLN A 238 -7.27 2.33 -7.75
CA GLN A 238 -7.24 0.89 -7.57
C GLN A 238 -8.52 0.25 -8.06
N LEU A 239 -8.40 -0.88 -8.76
CA LEU A 239 -9.51 -1.65 -9.30
C LEU A 239 -9.31 -3.12 -8.96
N GLN A 240 -10.30 -3.74 -8.32
CA GLN A 240 -10.28 -5.17 -8.01
C GLN A 240 -11.71 -5.72 -8.05
N GLY A 241 -12.04 -6.54 -9.06
CA GLY A 241 -13.42 -7.00 -9.22
C GLY A 241 -14.43 -5.84 -9.29
N GLU A 242 -15.41 -5.81 -8.38
CA GLU A 242 -16.39 -4.73 -8.25
C GLU A 242 -15.85 -3.51 -7.46
N TYR A 243 -14.69 -3.61 -6.82
CA TYR A 243 -14.12 -2.52 -6.02
C TYR A 243 -13.37 -1.51 -6.87
N ASN A 244 -13.55 -0.25 -6.50
CA ASN A 244 -12.83 0.87 -7.06
C ASN A 244 -12.59 1.93 -5.98
N GLU A 245 -11.33 2.33 -5.82
CA GLU A 245 -10.95 3.42 -4.93
C GLU A 245 -9.98 4.39 -5.61
N THR A 246 -10.22 5.69 -5.44
CA THR A 246 -9.26 6.73 -5.83
C THR A 246 -8.80 7.51 -4.61
N LEU A 247 -7.50 7.73 -4.51
CA LEU A 247 -6.88 8.59 -3.50
C LEU A 247 -6.09 9.70 -4.18
N LEU A 248 -6.34 10.93 -3.79
CA LEU A 248 -5.64 12.13 -4.24
C LEU A 248 -5.00 12.80 -3.02
N GLY A 249 -3.84 13.43 -3.18
CA GLY A 249 -3.23 14.16 -2.08
C GLY A 249 -2.13 15.10 -2.50
N GLY A 250 -1.75 15.96 -1.57
CA GLY A 250 -0.63 16.87 -1.71
C GLY A 250 0.12 17.05 -0.41
N LEU A 251 1.44 17.19 -0.49
CA LEU A 251 2.34 17.49 0.62
C LEU A 251 3.21 18.69 0.27
N LEU A 252 3.34 19.62 1.19
CA LEU A 252 4.37 20.65 1.17
C LEU A 252 5.59 20.15 1.94
N LYS A 253 6.76 20.16 1.31
CA LYS A 253 8.04 19.78 1.93
C LYS A 253 8.85 21.02 2.26
N ILE A 254 8.89 21.37 3.53
CA ILE A 254 9.54 22.58 4.05
C ILE A 254 10.94 22.21 4.51
N TYR A 255 11.96 22.79 3.88
CA TYR A 255 13.37 22.60 4.22
C TYR A 255 13.74 23.53 5.37
N ILE A 256 13.72 23.00 6.60
CA ILE A 256 14.11 23.73 7.82
C ILE A 256 15.63 23.94 7.84
N ASN A 257 16.38 22.90 7.48
CA ASN A 257 17.83 22.97 7.37
C ASN A 257 18.27 22.33 6.05
N SER A 258 19.09 23.05 5.29
CA SER A 258 19.65 22.61 4.01
C SER A 258 21.16 22.35 4.06
N ASN A 259 21.79 22.47 5.23
CA ASN A 259 23.20 22.19 5.39
C ASN A 259 23.46 20.70 5.21
N ARG A 260 24.46 20.39 4.38
CA ARG A 260 24.84 19.01 4.05
C ARG A 260 25.19 18.22 5.32
N GLY A 261 24.58 17.05 5.49
CA GLY A 261 24.74 16.17 6.65
C GLY A 261 23.89 16.57 7.87
N LYS A 262 23.11 17.64 7.79
CA LYS A 262 22.18 18.09 8.83
C LYS A 262 20.83 18.50 8.23
N GLU A 263 20.51 17.99 7.04
CA GLU A 263 19.26 18.32 6.35
C GLU A 263 18.06 17.91 7.21
N LEU A 264 17.10 18.82 7.34
CA LEU A 264 15.86 18.57 8.07
C LEU A 264 14.70 19.11 7.25
N GLU A 265 13.73 18.24 6.96
CA GLU A 265 12.54 18.57 6.20
C GLU A 265 11.29 18.25 7.01
N LEU A 266 10.35 19.18 7.06
CA LEU A 266 9.02 18.98 7.60
C LEU A 266 8.03 18.86 6.45
N HIS A 267 7.30 17.77 6.36
CA HIS A 267 6.27 17.59 5.33
C HIS A 267 4.89 17.72 5.97
N VAL A 268 4.05 18.56 5.40
CA VAL A 268 2.67 18.78 5.86
C VAL A 268 1.74 18.70 4.68
N GLY A 269 0.63 18.01 4.81
CA GLY A 269 -0.37 18.02 3.76
C GLY A 269 -1.62 17.24 4.07
N MET A 270 -2.36 16.94 3.01
CA MET A 270 -3.68 16.34 3.10
C MET A 270 -3.95 15.44 1.91
N GLY A 271 -4.60 14.31 2.18
CA GLY A 271 -5.17 13.41 1.19
C GLY A 271 -6.71 13.42 1.24
N TYR A 272 -7.31 12.97 0.15
CA TYR A 272 -8.72 12.72 0.00
C TYR A 272 -8.92 11.39 -0.72
N ARG A 273 -9.74 10.51 -0.14
CA ARG A 273 -10.16 9.23 -0.71
C ARG A 273 -11.61 9.35 -1.18
N THR A 274 -11.94 8.78 -2.35
CA THR A 274 -13.30 8.86 -2.93
C THR A 274 -14.39 8.24 -2.07
N ALA A 275 -14.03 7.38 -1.13
CA ALA A 275 -14.88 6.97 -0.01
C ALA A 275 -15.05 8.07 1.07
N LYS A 276 -15.07 9.35 0.68
CA LYS A 276 -15.22 10.53 1.56
C LYS A 276 -14.32 10.53 2.81
N SER A 277 -13.06 10.12 2.67
CA SER A 277 -12.08 10.18 3.77
C SER A 277 -11.11 11.33 3.58
N TYR A 278 -10.88 12.12 4.62
CA TYR A 278 -9.85 13.15 4.67
C TYR A 278 -8.65 12.66 5.46
N ILE A 279 -7.44 12.89 4.95
CA ILE A 279 -6.21 12.28 5.47
C ILE A 279 -5.17 13.39 5.73
N PRO A 280 -5.30 14.18 6.81
CA PRO A 280 -4.22 15.06 7.25
C PRO A 280 -2.94 14.24 7.51
N THR A 281 -1.81 14.73 7.03
CA THR A 281 -0.51 14.05 7.10
C THR A 281 0.58 14.99 7.60
N LEU A 282 1.45 14.47 8.46
CA LEU A 282 2.64 15.13 8.97
C LEU A 282 3.83 14.17 8.87
N ALA A 283 4.94 14.60 8.31
CA ALA A 283 6.16 13.81 8.26
C ALA A 283 7.41 14.63 8.57
N LEU A 284 8.46 13.95 9.02
CA LEU A 284 9.78 14.50 9.29
C LEU A 284 10.83 13.67 8.53
N ALA A 285 11.65 14.33 7.74
CA ALA A 285 12.79 13.71 7.07
C ALA A 285 14.10 14.28 7.61
N TYR A 286 15.03 13.42 8.03
CA TYR A 286 16.33 13.80 8.58
C TYR A 286 17.47 13.21 7.75
N GLN A 287 18.38 14.08 7.33
CA GLN A 287 19.56 13.78 6.48
C GLN A 287 19.24 13.04 5.17
N LYS A 288 17.96 13.02 4.75
CA LYS A 288 17.46 12.16 3.66
C LYS A 288 17.68 10.64 3.89
N ILE A 289 18.03 10.27 5.12
CA ILE A 289 18.30 8.90 5.56
C ILE A 289 17.09 8.36 6.32
N TYR A 290 16.59 9.14 7.28
CA TYR A 290 15.44 8.79 8.09
C TYR A 290 14.21 9.56 7.63
N TYR A 291 13.08 8.87 7.58
CA TYR A 291 11.79 9.47 7.30
C TYR A 291 10.75 8.85 8.23
N PHE A 292 9.97 9.69 8.89
CA PHE A 292 8.90 9.28 9.78
C PHE A 292 7.63 10.06 9.41
N SER A 293 6.51 9.39 9.21
CA SER A 293 5.25 10.01 8.82
C SER A 293 4.09 9.48 9.63
N ILE A 294 3.14 10.34 9.96
CA ILE A 294 1.88 10.01 10.61
C ILE A 294 0.75 10.65 9.81
N SER A 295 -0.33 9.91 9.61
CA SER A 295 -1.60 10.45 9.15
C SER A 295 -2.75 9.95 10.02
N TYR A 296 -3.88 10.64 9.92
CA TYR A 296 -5.10 10.23 10.58
C TYR A 296 -6.21 10.21 9.55
N ASP A 297 -6.67 9.02 9.16
CA ASP A 297 -7.81 8.88 8.28
C ASP A 297 -9.05 9.35 9.04
N ARG A 298 -9.79 10.31 8.48
CA ARG A 298 -11.10 10.70 9.00
C ARG A 298 -12.15 10.38 7.94
N ASP A 299 -12.88 9.29 8.15
CA ASP A 299 -13.96 8.89 7.26
C ASP A 299 -15.21 9.72 7.56
N ALA A 300 -15.65 10.53 6.59
CA ALA A 300 -16.88 11.32 6.64
C ALA A 300 -18.00 10.61 5.85
N ASN A 301 -18.16 9.31 6.10
CA ASN A 301 -19.18 8.47 5.48
C ASN A 301 -20.42 8.35 6.37
N GLU A 302 -21.57 8.06 5.76
CA GLU A 302 -22.87 7.88 6.43
C GLU A 302 -22.81 6.82 7.55
N PHE A 303 -21.95 5.80 7.42
CA PHE A 303 -21.71 4.80 8.47
C PHE A 303 -21.17 5.43 9.78
N ASN A 304 -20.30 6.43 9.69
CA ASN A 304 -19.77 7.14 10.85
C ASN A 304 -20.75 8.16 11.43
N ASP A 305 -21.65 8.68 10.60
CA ASP A 305 -22.75 9.53 11.04
C ASP A 305 -23.78 8.71 11.85
N ILE A 306 -24.05 7.46 11.44
CA ILE A 306 -24.95 6.52 12.13
C ILE A 306 -24.33 6.02 13.45
N THR A 307 -23.04 5.70 13.46
CA THR A 307 -22.34 5.19 14.66
C THR A 307 -21.89 6.31 15.61
N LYS A 308 -22.16 7.59 15.26
CA LYS A 308 -21.67 8.80 15.97
C LYS A 308 -20.17 8.75 16.27
N SER A 309 -19.42 8.06 15.41
CA SER A 309 -18.08 7.64 15.77
C SER A 309 -17.05 8.69 15.43
N GLY A 310 -17.22 9.48 14.35
CA GLY A 310 -16.36 10.62 13.94
C GLY A 310 -14.85 10.37 13.87
N LYS A 311 -14.42 9.15 14.17
CA LYS A 311 -13.07 8.69 14.42
C LYS A 311 -12.68 7.86 13.20
N GLY A 312 -11.50 8.04 12.65
CA GLY A 312 -10.96 7.03 11.76
C GLY A 312 -9.69 6.45 12.34
N GLY A 313 -8.73 6.11 11.49
CA GLY A 313 -7.60 5.28 11.88
C GLY A 313 -6.26 6.00 11.73
N PRO A 314 -5.40 6.02 12.77
CA PRO A 314 -4.02 6.45 12.58
C PRO A 314 -3.26 5.50 11.66
N GLU A 315 -2.35 6.08 10.90
CA GLU A 315 -1.40 5.37 10.06
C GLU A 315 -0.02 5.97 10.26
N MET A 316 1.00 5.13 10.44
CA MET A 316 2.39 5.55 10.65
C MET A 316 3.33 4.84 9.69
N HIS A 317 4.35 5.57 9.24
CA HIS A 317 5.38 5.06 8.34
C HIS A 317 6.75 5.46 8.83
N PHE A 318 7.69 4.54 8.66
CA PHE A 318 9.11 4.75 8.89
C PHE A 318 9.88 4.27 7.67
N SER A 319 10.86 5.06 7.23
CA SER A 319 11.78 4.67 6.16
C SER A 319 13.22 5.00 6.55
N TYR A 320 14.13 4.06 6.26
CA TYR A 320 15.56 4.18 6.50
C TYR A 320 16.34 3.82 5.23
N ILE A 321 17.15 4.76 4.72
CA ILE A 321 17.90 4.62 3.48
C ILE A 321 19.40 4.62 3.75
N ILE A 322 20.10 3.61 3.24
CA ILE A 322 21.57 3.52 3.30
C ILE A 322 22.13 3.82 1.92
N THR A 323 23.07 4.75 1.85
CA THR A 323 23.85 5.06 0.63
C THR A 323 25.31 4.74 0.89
N LYS A 324 25.89 3.84 0.10
CA LYS A 324 27.30 3.48 0.15
C LYS A 324 28.09 4.45 -0.70
N VAL A 325 29.13 5.04 -0.11
CA VAL A 325 30.10 5.84 -0.84
C VAL A 325 30.92 4.89 -1.70
N LYS A 326 30.80 4.99 -3.03
CA LYS A 326 31.65 4.20 -3.95
C LYS A 326 33.09 4.70 -3.79
N PRO A 327 34.08 3.81 -3.59
CA PRO A 327 35.48 4.22 -3.59
C PRO A 327 35.81 4.84 -4.94
N PHE A 328 36.72 5.82 -4.95
CA PHE A 328 37.21 6.40 -6.20
C PHE A 328 37.74 5.26 -7.08
N LYS A 329 37.38 5.25 -8.37
CA LYS A 329 38.00 4.33 -9.31
C LYS A 329 39.48 4.68 -9.32
N ASP A 330 40.35 3.73 -8.99
CA ASP A 330 41.79 3.90 -9.17
C ASP A 330 42.02 4.25 -10.64
N LEU A 331 42.33 5.52 -10.90
CA LEU A 331 42.84 5.94 -12.19
C LEU A 331 44.19 5.24 -12.31
N LYS A 332 44.25 4.17 -13.09
CA LYS A 332 45.54 3.61 -13.51
C LYS A 332 46.29 4.76 -14.18
N ALA A 333 47.26 5.33 -13.48
CA ALA A 333 48.17 6.29 -14.06
C ALA A 333 48.77 5.64 -15.31
N CYS A 334 48.60 6.27 -16.47
CA CYS A 334 49.28 5.81 -17.68
C CYS A 334 50.78 5.76 -17.35
N PRO A 335 51.48 4.65 -17.66
CA PRO A 335 52.93 4.65 -17.54
C PRO A 335 53.47 5.76 -18.42
N ILE A 336 54.25 6.67 -17.82
CA ILE A 336 55.08 7.59 -18.57
C ILE A 336 56.21 6.71 -19.12
N TYR A 337 56.16 6.36 -20.40
CA TYR A 337 57.24 5.68 -21.10
C TYR A 337 58.21 6.70 -21.67
#